data_AF-A0A550I2G4-F1
#
_entry.id   AF-A0A550I2G4-F1
#
_cell.length_a   1.000
_cell.length_b   1.000
_cell.length_c   1.000
_cell.angle_alpha   90.00
_cell.angle_beta   90.00
_cell.angle_gamma   90.00
#
_symmetry.space_group_name_H-M   'P 1'
#
loop_
_entity.id
_entity.type
_entity.pdbx_description
1 polymer ?
#
loop_
_entity_poly.entity_id
_entity_poly.type
_entity_poly.pdbx_seq_one_letter_code
_entity_poly.pdbx_strand_id
1 'polypeptide(L)'
;MTNDLTENLFSLIKSLSASEKRQFSLYVGRVGVNTDSKFLNLYKVMSRQKKYDEAEILKSTSISKLQLSNVKTHLYKQLLISLRLNPAHQSIPVQIREQVDFAYILYHKGLYQQSLKLLDKVKTLAINYEEKNLTYEILELEKIIESQYITRSMSNRADVLIKETEEIGKLNTIWGKLSNLSLELYSIFLKNGYCKSEEEALKIKKYFKEKLPEYNYKDLGFRERLWLYKVHLWYSFLIQDFLGCYRYSMKWKELFIEYNHLIPIHPVSYLKGSHYLLESLFYLNHTDLFEQTLKQLEDALRDPKIPHNDNISALSFLYVYTNKLNLRFMKGEFVDSEELIKKINEKILKFQGRIDEHHIMVFYYKIACLYFGAGDNKKSIEYLKKIINNKSLEMRQDLMCFARILNLVAHYEAGLDYHLDSLIKSTYKFLIKMDDMHAVQVEMIKFLRKLPDVSPLEIKDEFRKLHATLKKFEDHPYERRAFLYLDILSWLESNIEERPVKEILSEKFKELSR
;
A
#
# COMPACT_ATOMS: atom_id res chain seq x y z
N MET A 1 6.64 14.49 -24.32
CA MET A 1 8.00 14.06 -23.89
C MET A 1 8.81 15.15 -23.20
N THR A 2 8.77 16.43 -23.61
CA THR A 2 9.49 17.54 -22.92
C THR A 2 8.83 18.05 -21.62
N ASN A 3 7.53 17.79 -21.42
CA ASN A 3 6.82 18.13 -20.17
C ASN A 3 7.28 17.29 -18.98
N ASP A 4 7.48 15.98 -19.16
CA ASP A 4 7.75 15.06 -18.06
C ASP A 4 9.05 15.39 -17.31
N LEU A 5 10.14 15.71 -18.02
CA LEU A 5 11.41 16.11 -17.37
C LEU A 5 11.24 17.39 -16.56
N THR A 6 10.47 18.35 -17.08
CA THR A 6 10.25 19.65 -16.43
C THR A 6 9.45 19.47 -15.15
N GLU A 7 8.37 18.68 -15.21
CA GLU A 7 7.55 18.34 -14.06
C GLU A 7 8.32 17.52 -13.03
N ASN A 8 9.10 16.52 -13.47
CA ASN A 8 9.93 15.68 -12.60
C ASN A 8 11.00 16.50 -11.86
N LEU A 9 11.72 17.37 -12.56
CA LEU A 9 12.72 18.23 -11.95
C LEU A 9 12.10 19.22 -10.97
N PHE A 10 10.98 19.85 -11.35
CA PHE A 10 10.29 20.80 -10.47
C PHE A 10 9.79 20.08 -9.21
N SER A 11 9.18 18.90 -9.36
CA SER A 11 8.74 18.05 -8.25
C SER A 11 9.89 17.70 -7.31
N LEU A 12 11.04 17.27 -7.85
CA LEU A 12 12.24 16.97 -7.07
C LEU A 12 12.76 18.19 -6.30
N ILE A 13 12.80 19.38 -6.92
CA ILE A 13 13.24 20.60 -6.22
C ILE A 13 12.28 20.95 -5.08
N LYS A 14 10.98 20.72 -5.25
CA LYS A 14 9.97 20.98 -4.23
C LYS A 14 9.94 19.97 -3.10
N SER A 15 10.40 18.73 -3.34
CA SER A 15 10.50 17.72 -2.28
C SER A 15 11.69 17.94 -1.33
N LEU A 16 12.67 18.79 -1.68
CA LEU A 16 13.84 19.04 -0.84
C LEU A 16 13.48 19.76 0.48
N SER A 17 13.96 19.22 1.58
CA SER A 17 14.01 19.86 2.89
C SER A 17 14.95 21.06 2.92
N ALA A 18 14.82 21.92 3.93
CA ALA A 18 15.74 23.05 4.13
C ALA A 18 17.21 22.61 4.26
N SER A 19 17.45 21.48 4.91
CA SER A 19 18.80 20.88 5.05
C SER A 19 19.37 20.45 3.70
N GLU A 20 18.58 19.76 2.88
CA GLU A 20 19.01 19.29 1.55
C GLU A 20 19.27 20.47 0.60
N LYS A 21 18.44 21.52 0.65
CA LYS A 21 18.66 22.75 -0.14
C LYS A 21 19.99 23.42 0.23
N ARG A 22 20.30 23.48 1.53
CA ARG A 22 21.58 23.99 2.03
C ARG A 22 22.75 23.11 1.58
N GLN A 23 22.63 21.80 1.71
CA GLN A 23 23.65 20.86 1.27
C GLN A 23 23.92 20.98 -0.22
N PHE A 24 22.88 21.05 -1.07
CA PHE A 24 23.05 21.24 -2.50
C PHE A 24 23.82 22.53 -2.83
N SER A 25 23.50 23.62 -2.13
CA SER A 25 24.22 24.89 -2.28
C SER A 25 25.71 24.77 -1.93
N LEU A 26 26.03 24.03 -0.86
CA LEU A 26 27.42 23.75 -0.46
C LEU A 26 28.14 22.82 -1.44
N TYR A 27 27.45 21.78 -1.92
CA TYR A 27 27.98 20.83 -2.90
C TYR A 27 28.40 21.56 -4.18
N VAL A 28 27.54 22.42 -4.72
CA VAL A 28 27.86 23.21 -5.93
C VAL A 28 29.04 24.16 -5.68
N GLY A 29 29.16 24.74 -4.48
CA GLY A 29 30.29 25.59 -4.11
C GLY A 29 31.64 24.86 -4.07
N ARG A 30 31.65 23.53 -3.83
CA ARG A 30 32.88 22.70 -3.77
C ARG A 30 33.33 22.17 -5.13
N VAL A 31 32.42 22.02 -6.09
CA VAL A 31 32.72 21.46 -7.42
C VAL A 31 33.53 22.43 -8.30
N GLY A 32 33.71 23.68 -7.86
CA GLY A 32 34.87 24.49 -8.24
C GLY A 32 35.09 24.73 -9.74
N VAL A 33 34.11 25.27 -10.48
CA VAL A 33 34.34 26.06 -11.72
C VAL A 33 33.16 27.03 -11.91
N ASN A 34 33.47 28.33 -12.01
CA ASN A 34 32.62 29.49 -12.33
C ASN A 34 31.26 29.59 -11.62
N THR A 35 31.17 30.61 -10.77
CA THR A 35 29.97 31.23 -10.18
C THR A 35 28.85 31.63 -11.18
N ASP A 36 29.02 31.36 -12.48
CA ASP A 36 28.07 31.56 -13.58
C ASP A 36 27.34 30.27 -14.02
N SER A 37 27.25 29.26 -13.15
CA SER A 37 26.60 28.01 -13.52
C SER A 37 25.10 28.26 -13.77
N LYS A 38 24.73 28.32 -15.05
CA LYS A 38 23.36 28.50 -15.54
C LYS A 38 22.36 27.61 -14.79
N PHE A 39 22.78 26.41 -14.39
CA PHE A 39 21.96 25.48 -13.62
C PHE A 39 21.71 25.92 -12.16
N LEU A 40 22.64 26.61 -11.50
CA LEU A 40 22.42 27.12 -10.13
C LEU A 40 21.43 28.29 -10.14
N ASN A 41 21.52 29.17 -11.16
CA ASN A 41 20.53 30.24 -11.34
C ASN A 41 19.16 29.64 -11.66
N LEU A 42 19.08 28.62 -12.51
CA LEU A 42 17.86 27.85 -12.75
C LEU A 42 17.29 27.28 -11.44
N TYR A 43 18.12 26.64 -10.62
CA TYR A 43 17.72 26.09 -9.33
C TYR A 43 17.15 27.16 -8.38
N LYS A 44 17.83 28.31 -8.25
CA LYS A 44 17.38 29.42 -7.39
C LYS A 44 16.00 29.92 -7.79
N VAL A 45 15.75 30.08 -9.10
CA VAL A 45 14.45 30.54 -9.63
C VAL A 45 13.38 29.47 -9.41
N MET A 46 13.62 28.23 -9.87
CA MET A 46 12.66 27.12 -9.73
C MET A 46 12.32 26.83 -8.26
N SER A 47 13.28 26.97 -7.35
CA SER A 47 13.08 26.75 -5.91
C SER A 47 12.14 27.78 -5.28
N ARG A 48 12.08 29.01 -5.81
CA ARG A 48 11.18 30.08 -5.34
C ARG A 48 9.77 30.02 -5.94
N GLN A 49 9.66 29.52 -7.17
CA GLN A 49 8.39 29.44 -7.89
C GLN A 49 7.33 28.56 -7.18
N LYS A 50 6.07 28.98 -7.12
CA LYS A 50 4.99 28.11 -6.59
C LYS A 50 4.54 27.07 -7.61
N LYS A 51 4.50 27.47 -8.88
CA LYS A 51 4.22 26.62 -10.04
C LYS A 51 5.30 26.88 -11.08
N TYR A 52 5.61 25.88 -11.90
CA TYR A 52 6.61 26.04 -12.95
C TYR A 52 6.18 27.15 -13.92
N ASP A 53 7.04 28.15 -14.09
CA ASP A 53 6.87 29.24 -15.07
C ASP A 53 8.15 29.38 -15.89
N GLU A 54 8.09 28.95 -17.16
CA GLU A 54 9.22 29.03 -18.08
C GLU A 54 9.56 30.46 -18.48
N ALA A 55 8.55 31.33 -18.62
CA ALA A 55 8.76 32.71 -19.05
C ALA A 55 9.52 33.50 -17.96
N GLU A 56 9.19 33.27 -16.69
CA GLU A 56 9.93 33.83 -15.57
C GLU A 56 11.38 33.31 -15.53
N ILE A 57 11.61 32.01 -15.78
CA ILE A 57 12.97 31.44 -15.84
C ILE A 57 13.80 32.13 -16.93
N LEU A 58 13.25 32.29 -18.14
CA LEU A 58 13.96 32.92 -19.25
C LEU A 58 14.21 34.42 -19.01
N LYS A 59 13.33 35.12 -18.28
CA LYS A 59 13.51 36.53 -17.92
C LYS A 59 14.52 36.75 -16.79
N SER A 60 14.57 35.84 -15.82
CA SER A 60 15.35 35.98 -14.59
C SER A 60 16.73 35.32 -14.64
N THR A 61 17.06 34.63 -15.74
CA THR A 61 18.34 33.93 -15.91
C THR A 61 18.96 34.25 -17.27
N SER A 62 20.28 34.09 -17.39
CA SER A 62 21.02 34.21 -18.66
C SER A 62 20.92 32.95 -19.55
N ILE A 63 19.84 32.17 -19.39
CA ILE A 63 19.63 30.89 -20.06
C ILE A 63 18.77 31.14 -21.30
N SER A 64 19.28 30.80 -22.48
CA SER A 64 18.46 30.85 -23.70
C SER A 64 17.46 29.69 -23.74
N LYS A 65 16.36 29.85 -24.49
CA LYS A 65 15.36 28.79 -24.68
C LYS A 65 15.97 27.49 -25.21
N LEU A 66 16.95 27.60 -26.11
CA LEU A 66 17.70 26.45 -26.65
C LEU A 66 18.55 25.73 -25.59
N GLN A 67 19.07 26.46 -24.60
CA GLN A 67 19.90 25.90 -23.53
C GLN A 67 19.08 25.29 -22.39
N LEU A 68 17.85 25.76 -22.18
CA LEU A 68 17.05 25.42 -21.01
C LEU A 68 16.89 23.91 -20.80
N SER A 69 16.65 23.14 -21.86
CA SER A 69 16.52 21.67 -21.77
C SER A 69 17.80 21.02 -21.21
N ASN A 70 18.96 21.38 -21.76
CA ASN A 70 20.26 20.84 -21.31
C ASN A 70 20.59 21.27 -19.89
N VAL A 71 20.27 22.52 -19.53
CA VAL A 71 20.50 23.04 -18.18
C VAL A 71 19.58 22.34 -17.16
N LYS A 72 18.32 22.03 -17.51
CA LYS A 72 17.42 21.21 -16.69
C LYS A 72 17.99 19.81 -16.46
N THR A 73 18.42 19.12 -17.51
CA THR A 73 19.02 17.78 -17.41
C THR A 73 20.27 17.79 -16.53
N HIS A 74 21.13 18.80 -16.69
CA HIS A 74 22.32 18.95 -15.86
C HIS A 74 21.97 19.23 -14.40
N LEU A 75 21.02 20.15 -14.13
CA LEU A 75 20.55 20.43 -12.77
C LEU A 75 19.99 19.17 -12.09
N TYR A 76 19.15 18.41 -12.81
CA TYR A 76 18.59 17.16 -12.32
C TYR A 76 19.70 16.18 -11.89
N LYS A 77 20.70 15.97 -12.77
CA LYS A 77 21.86 15.11 -12.47
C LYS A 77 22.64 15.59 -11.25
N GLN A 78 22.93 16.89 -11.14
CA GLN A 78 23.69 17.43 -10.01
C GLN A 78 22.92 17.34 -8.69
N LEU A 79 21.60 17.53 -8.72
CA LEU A 79 20.74 17.34 -7.55
C LEU A 79 20.81 15.89 -7.06
N LEU A 80 20.68 14.91 -7.94
CA LEU A 80 20.78 13.49 -7.57
C LEU A 80 22.15 13.13 -6.99
N ILE A 81 23.25 13.65 -7.57
CA ILE A 81 24.61 13.42 -7.03
C ILE A 81 24.73 14.03 -5.63
N SER A 82 24.28 15.26 -5.43
CA SER A 82 24.30 15.90 -4.11
C SER A 82 23.48 15.14 -3.07
N LEU A 83 22.30 14.63 -3.45
CA LEU A 83 21.45 13.84 -2.57
C LEU A 83 22.12 12.52 -2.19
N ARG A 84 22.75 11.83 -3.15
CA ARG A 84 23.52 10.60 -2.90
C ARG A 84 24.65 10.81 -1.89
N LEU A 85 25.28 11.98 -1.89
CA LEU A 85 26.35 12.33 -0.94
C LEU A 85 25.82 12.71 0.45
N ASN A 86 24.51 12.81 0.66
CA ASN A 86 23.93 13.06 1.97
C ASN A 86 23.92 11.76 2.79
N PRO A 87 24.50 11.74 4.00
CA PRO A 87 24.40 10.59 4.90
C PRO A 87 22.94 10.14 5.15
N ALA A 88 21.98 11.06 5.15
CA ALA A 88 20.56 10.75 5.32
C ALA A 88 19.98 9.86 4.20
N HIS A 89 20.62 9.84 3.02
CA HIS A 89 20.21 9.05 1.86
C HIS A 89 21.09 7.81 1.63
N GLN A 90 22.09 7.57 2.47
CA GLN A 90 22.95 6.39 2.39
C GLN A 90 22.25 5.17 3.01
N SER A 91 21.29 4.58 2.28
CA SER A 91 20.72 3.29 2.64
C SER A 91 21.76 2.18 2.59
N ILE A 92 21.54 1.06 3.29
CA ILE A 92 22.46 -0.09 3.30
C ILE A 92 22.84 -0.55 1.87
N PRO A 93 21.90 -0.71 0.91
CA PRO A 93 22.24 -1.05 -0.47
C PRO A 93 23.17 -0.02 -1.14
N VAL A 94 22.98 1.27 -0.87
CA VAL A 94 23.83 2.33 -1.44
C VAL A 94 25.24 2.25 -0.86
N GLN A 95 25.37 2.03 0.45
CA GLN A 95 26.66 1.86 1.10
C GLN A 95 27.40 0.62 0.56
N ILE A 96 26.70 -0.51 0.41
CA ILE A 96 27.28 -1.74 -0.15
C ILE A 96 27.80 -1.49 -1.57
N ARG A 97 26.99 -0.90 -2.45
CA ARG A 97 27.40 -0.59 -3.83
C ARG A 97 28.60 0.34 -3.91
N GLU A 98 28.63 1.38 -3.08
CA GLU A 98 29.78 2.30 -3.03
C GLU A 98 31.08 1.57 -2.65
N GLN A 99 31.00 0.63 -1.71
CA GLN A 99 32.17 -0.18 -1.38
C GLN A 99 32.55 -1.13 -2.52
N VAL A 100 31.58 -1.74 -3.20
CA VAL A 100 31.86 -2.56 -4.40
C VAL A 100 32.56 -1.72 -5.49
N ASP A 101 32.14 -0.47 -5.71
CA ASP A 101 32.80 0.46 -6.62
C ASP A 101 34.26 0.72 -6.21
N PHE A 102 34.54 0.90 -4.91
CA PHE A 102 35.91 1.03 -4.41
C PHE A 102 36.73 -0.25 -4.61
N ALA A 103 36.13 -1.43 -4.42
CA ALA A 103 36.79 -2.70 -4.70
C ALA A 103 37.16 -2.83 -6.18
N TYR A 104 36.29 -2.42 -7.10
CA TYR A 104 36.59 -2.35 -8.54
C TYR A 104 37.76 -1.40 -8.84
N ILE A 105 37.80 -0.21 -8.23
CA ILE A 105 38.90 0.73 -8.42
C ILE A 105 40.24 0.12 -7.98
N LEU A 106 40.25 -0.54 -6.82
CA LEU A 106 41.45 -1.22 -6.30
C LEU A 106 41.87 -2.38 -7.20
N TYR A 107 40.92 -3.17 -7.68
CA TYR A 107 41.14 -4.23 -8.64
C TYR A 107 41.79 -3.71 -9.94
N HIS A 108 41.24 -2.66 -10.55
CA HIS A 108 41.80 -2.05 -11.76
C HIS A 108 43.18 -1.41 -11.55
N LYS A 109 43.52 -1.04 -10.32
CA LYS A 109 44.87 -0.58 -9.95
C LYS A 109 45.84 -1.73 -9.64
N GLY A 110 45.43 -2.99 -9.77
CA GLY A 110 46.23 -4.17 -9.43
C GLY A 110 46.39 -4.42 -7.92
N LEU A 111 45.62 -3.71 -7.08
CA LEU A 111 45.67 -3.81 -5.61
C LEU A 111 44.73 -4.92 -5.11
N TYR A 112 44.92 -6.14 -5.60
CA TYR A 112 43.99 -7.28 -5.40
C TYR A 112 43.71 -7.61 -3.94
N GLN A 113 44.74 -7.67 -3.08
CA GLN A 113 44.57 -7.96 -1.66
C GLN A 113 43.75 -6.89 -0.92
N GLN A 114 43.89 -5.62 -1.32
CA GLN A 114 43.08 -4.54 -0.75
C GLN A 114 41.63 -4.64 -1.20
N SER A 115 41.42 -4.97 -2.49
CA SER A 115 40.09 -5.22 -3.05
C SER A 115 39.39 -6.38 -2.33
N LEU A 116 40.05 -7.55 -2.19
CA LEU A 116 39.50 -8.72 -1.49
C LEU A 116 39.16 -8.45 -0.03
N LYS A 117 40.04 -7.73 0.70
CA LYS A 117 39.76 -7.35 2.10
C LYS A 117 38.52 -6.45 2.22
N LEU A 118 38.31 -5.57 1.25
CA LEU A 118 37.12 -4.74 1.19
C LEU A 118 35.89 -5.59 0.90
N LEU A 119 35.96 -6.47 -0.10
CA LEU A 119 34.87 -7.36 -0.52
C LEU A 119 34.42 -8.28 0.61
N ASP A 120 35.33 -8.84 1.40
CA ASP A 120 35.00 -9.71 2.54
C ASP A 120 34.15 -8.99 3.61
N LYS A 121 34.56 -7.76 3.96
CA LYS A 121 33.82 -6.91 4.89
C LYS A 121 32.43 -6.55 4.35
N VAL A 122 32.36 -6.22 3.07
CA VAL A 122 31.11 -5.80 2.42
C VAL A 122 30.17 -6.99 2.20
N LYS A 123 30.70 -8.18 1.91
CA LYS A 123 29.95 -9.43 1.83
C LYS A 123 29.27 -9.75 3.16
N THR A 124 30.00 -9.65 4.26
CA THR A 124 29.45 -9.84 5.61
C THR A 124 28.30 -8.87 5.90
N LEU A 125 28.47 -7.60 5.52
CA LEU A 125 27.41 -6.58 5.64
C LEU A 125 26.19 -6.93 4.78
N ALA A 126 26.40 -7.32 3.52
CA ALA A 126 25.34 -7.66 2.58
C ALA A 126 24.53 -8.88 3.05
N ILE A 127 25.20 -9.92 3.56
CA ILE A 127 24.54 -11.10 4.13
C ILE A 127 23.72 -10.72 5.37
N ASN A 128 24.29 -9.96 6.29
CA ASN A 128 23.61 -9.55 7.53
C ASN A 128 22.32 -8.73 7.28
N TYR A 129 22.30 -7.96 6.20
CA TYR A 129 21.15 -7.16 5.78
C TYR A 129 20.33 -7.79 4.65
N GLU A 130 20.53 -9.09 4.37
CA GLU A 130 19.72 -9.88 3.43
C GLU A 130 19.75 -9.36 1.97
N GLU A 131 20.80 -8.62 1.62
CA GLU A 131 21.07 -8.09 0.29
C GLU A 131 21.74 -9.15 -0.60
N LYS A 132 21.03 -10.28 -0.81
CA LYS A 132 21.57 -11.45 -1.53
C LYS A 132 21.90 -11.21 -3.01
N ASN A 133 21.26 -10.24 -3.66
CA ASN A 133 21.64 -9.84 -5.02
C ASN A 133 23.03 -9.18 -5.03
N LEU A 134 23.31 -8.29 -4.07
CA LEU A 134 24.62 -7.65 -3.94
C LEU A 134 25.67 -8.65 -3.44
N THR A 135 25.27 -9.58 -2.56
CA THR A 135 26.13 -10.69 -2.15
C THR A 135 26.60 -11.52 -3.35
N TYR A 136 25.68 -11.82 -4.28
CA TYR A 136 26.01 -12.52 -5.53
C TYR A 136 27.03 -11.73 -6.37
N GLU A 137 26.81 -10.43 -6.55
CA GLU A 137 27.73 -9.54 -7.29
C GLU A 137 29.13 -9.50 -6.65
N ILE A 138 29.20 -9.41 -5.32
CA ILE A 138 30.46 -9.45 -4.57
C ILE A 138 31.19 -10.77 -4.80
N LEU A 139 30.50 -11.91 -4.70
CA LEU A 139 31.08 -13.23 -4.92
C LEU A 139 31.62 -13.40 -6.35
N GLU A 140 30.91 -12.87 -7.36
CA GLU A 140 31.39 -12.90 -8.74
C GLU A 140 32.66 -12.06 -8.93
N LEU A 141 32.75 -10.90 -8.27
CA LEU A 141 33.99 -10.12 -8.29
C LEU A 141 35.13 -10.84 -7.55
N GLU A 142 34.87 -11.51 -6.43
CA GLU A 142 35.87 -12.34 -5.74
C GLU A 142 36.40 -13.44 -6.66
N LYS A 143 35.52 -14.12 -7.42
CA LYS A 143 35.94 -15.15 -8.41
C LYS A 143 36.80 -14.58 -9.54
N ILE A 144 36.45 -13.40 -10.05
CA ILE A 144 37.24 -12.72 -11.09
C ILE A 144 38.66 -12.48 -10.57
N ILE A 145 38.80 -11.94 -9.35
CA ILE A 145 40.10 -11.69 -8.73
C ILE A 145 40.86 -12.99 -8.51
N GLU A 146 40.21 -14.02 -7.95
CA GLU A 146 40.81 -15.32 -7.68
C GLU A 146 41.33 -16.02 -8.94
N SER A 147 40.61 -15.89 -10.06
CA SER A 147 41.01 -16.49 -11.35
C SER A 147 42.25 -15.84 -11.97
N GLN A 148 42.58 -14.60 -11.59
CA GLN A 148 43.65 -13.80 -12.21
C GLN A 148 44.84 -13.57 -11.27
N TYR A 149 44.65 -13.79 -9.98
CA TYR A 149 45.66 -13.60 -8.95
C TYR A 149 45.66 -14.81 -8.05
N ILE A 150 46.78 -15.55 -8.01
CA ILE A 150 46.97 -16.64 -7.05
C ILE A 150 46.98 -16.01 -5.66
N THR A 151 45.82 -15.99 -5.01
CA THR A 151 45.77 -15.68 -3.60
C THR A 151 46.45 -16.86 -2.92
N ARG A 152 47.52 -16.63 -2.16
CA ARG A 152 48.18 -17.70 -1.38
C ARG A 152 47.30 -18.19 -0.21
N SER A 153 46.03 -17.82 -0.20
CA SER A 153 45.06 -18.09 0.85
C SER A 153 44.26 -19.34 0.51
N MET A 154 44.60 -20.42 1.21
CA MET A 154 43.88 -21.71 1.29
C MET A 154 43.69 -22.47 -0.02
N SER A 155 44.10 -23.74 -0.02
CA SER A 155 43.98 -24.67 -1.17
C SER A 155 42.55 -24.85 -1.72
N ASN A 156 41.51 -24.39 -1.01
CA ASN A 156 40.10 -24.66 -1.31
C ASN A 156 39.27 -23.37 -1.51
N ARG A 157 39.88 -22.19 -1.71
CA ARG A 157 39.12 -20.93 -1.83
C ARG A 157 38.15 -20.93 -3.03
N ALA A 158 38.59 -21.48 -4.17
CA ALA A 158 37.75 -21.61 -5.36
C ALA A 158 36.47 -22.44 -5.08
N ASP A 159 36.62 -23.59 -4.40
CA ASP A 159 35.48 -24.46 -4.05
C ASP A 159 34.48 -23.76 -3.13
N VAL A 160 34.98 -22.99 -2.15
CA VAL A 160 34.14 -22.19 -1.25
C VAL A 160 33.35 -21.14 -2.04
N LEU A 161 34.01 -20.39 -2.93
CA LEU A 161 33.35 -19.37 -3.74
C LEU A 161 32.29 -19.96 -4.68
N ILE A 162 32.57 -21.10 -5.31
CA ILE A 162 31.61 -21.80 -6.17
C ILE A 162 30.37 -22.17 -5.35
N LYS A 163 30.56 -22.82 -4.19
CA LYS A 163 29.46 -23.24 -3.31
C LYS A 163 28.63 -22.05 -2.82
N GLU A 164 29.27 -20.99 -2.30
CA GLU A 164 28.58 -19.79 -1.82
C GLU A 164 27.74 -19.15 -2.93
N THR A 165 28.28 -19.04 -4.15
CA THR A 165 27.52 -18.47 -5.27
C THR A 165 26.34 -19.35 -5.67
N GLU A 166 26.51 -20.67 -5.73
CA GLU A 166 25.41 -21.58 -6.06
C GLU A 166 24.26 -21.49 -5.05
N GLU A 167 24.59 -21.43 -3.75
CA GLU A 167 23.61 -21.28 -2.67
C GLU A 167 22.87 -19.94 -2.78
N ILE A 168 23.58 -18.84 -2.91
CA ILE A 168 22.98 -17.50 -3.08
C ILE A 168 22.17 -17.41 -4.38
N GLY A 169 22.66 -18.01 -5.48
CA GLY A 169 21.98 -18.06 -6.77
C GLY A 169 20.65 -18.80 -6.71
N LYS A 170 20.60 -19.93 -6.00
CA LYS A 170 19.35 -20.67 -5.73
C LYS A 170 18.36 -19.82 -4.94
N LEU A 171 18.80 -19.14 -3.88
CA LEU A 171 17.94 -18.26 -3.07
C LEU A 171 17.41 -17.06 -3.87
N ASN A 172 18.24 -16.44 -4.70
CA ASN A 172 17.80 -15.35 -5.59
C ASN A 172 16.75 -15.81 -6.60
N THR A 173 16.85 -17.05 -7.09
CA THR A 173 15.86 -17.65 -7.99
C THR A 173 14.53 -17.91 -7.28
N ILE A 174 14.56 -18.49 -6.08
CA ILE A 174 13.35 -18.70 -5.25
C ILE A 174 12.71 -17.35 -4.95
N TRP A 175 13.50 -16.38 -4.48
CA TRP A 175 13.04 -15.02 -4.22
C TRP A 175 12.35 -14.40 -5.44
N GLY A 176 12.98 -14.45 -6.62
CA GLY A 176 12.44 -13.88 -7.84
C GLY A 176 11.11 -14.51 -8.26
N LYS A 177 11.00 -15.85 -8.17
CA LYS A 177 9.75 -16.56 -8.44
C LYS A 177 8.64 -16.17 -7.46
N LEU A 178 8.94 -16.10 -6.16
CA LEU A 178 7.97 -15.70 -5.13
C LEU A 178 7.55 -14.24 -5.30
N SER A 179 8.47 -13.32 -5.56
CA SER A 179 8.13 -11.89 -5.74
C SER A 179 7.26 -11.67 -6.97
N ASN A 180 7.54 -12.38 -8.07
CA ASN A 180 6.74 -12.31 -9.29
C ASN A 180 5.33 -12.85 -9.05
N LEU A 181 5.21 -14.03 -8.44
CA LEU A 181 3.91 -14.61 -8.09
C LEU A 181 3.11 -13.70 -7.16
N SER A 182 3.76 -13.11 -6.15
CA SER A 182 3.09 -12.16 -5.25
C SER A 182 2.54 -10.94 -6.00
N LEU A 183 3.28 -10.43 -6.99
CA LEU A 183 2.86 -9.28 -7.77
C LEU A 183 1.70 -9.65 -8.72
N GLU A 184 1.75 -10.84 -9.33
CA GLU A 184 0.68 -11.38 -10.16
C GLU A 184 -0.62 -11.54 -9.36
N LEU A 185 -0.57 -12.17 -8.18
CA LEU A 185 -1.73 -12.34 -7.30
C LEU A 185 -2.27 -10.99 -6.81
N TYR A 186 -1.39 -10.06 -6.45
CA TYR A 186 -1.80 -8.71 -6.07
C TYR A 186 -2.49 -7.97 -7.23
N SER A 187 -1.99 -8.11 -8.45
CA SER A 187 -2.60 -7.54 -9.66
C SER A 187 -3.99 -8.11 -9.91
N ILE A 188 -4.17 -9.43 -9.76
CA ILE A 188 -5.49 -10.09 -9.84
C ILE A 188 -6.42 -9.52 -8.77
N PHE A 189 -5.96 -9.40 -7.54
CA PHE A 189 -6.74 -8.86 -6.43
C PHE A 189 -7.16 -7.40 -6.69
N LEU A 190 -6.25 -6.55 -7.20
CA LEU A 190 -6.57 -5.17 -7.54
C LEU A 190 -7.61 -5.05 -8.65
N LYS A 191 -7.53 -5.92 -9.67
CA LYS A 191 -8.42 -5.87 -10.83
C LYS A 191 -9.80 -6.47 -10.56
N ASN A 192 -9.84 -7.60 -9.88
CA ASN A 192 -11.05 -8.42 -9.76
C ASN A 192 -11.61 -8.46 -8.33
N GLY A 193 -10.84 -8.04 -7.33
CA GLY A 193 -11.16 -8.22 -5.92
C GLY A 193 -11.05 -9.69 -5.49
N TYR A 194 -11.93 -10.08 -4.58
CA TYR A 194 -12.11 -11.46 -4.13
C TYR A 194 -12.67 -12.34 -5.25
N CYS A 195 -12.35 -13.64 -5.24
CA CYS A 195 -12.96 -14.60 -6.16
C CYS A 195 -14.48 -14.63 -5.97
N LYS A 196 -15.21 -14.70 -7.09
CA LYS A 196 -16.66 -14.52 -7.15
C LYS A 196 -17.41 -15.82 -7.39
N SER A 197 -16.69 -16.89 -7.74
CA SER A 197 -17.24 -18.21 -8.00
C SER A 197 -16.24 -19.32 -7.68
N GLU A 198 -16.73 -20.55 -7.59
CA GLU A 198 -15.90 -21.73 -7.42
C GLU A 198 -14.94 -21.92 -8.60
N GLU A 199 -15.38 -21.63 -9.82
CA GLU A 199 -14.53 -21.73 -11.01
C GLU A 199 -13.34 -20.77 -10.93
N GLU A 200 -13.55 -19.53 -10.50
CA GLU A 200 -12.48 -18.57 -10.28
C GLU A 200 -11.53 -19.03 -9.16
N ALA A 201 -12.07 -19.52 -8.04
CA ALA A 201 -11.28 -20.03 -6.93
C ALA A 201 -10.40 -21.21 -7.35
N LEU A 202 -10.92 -22.14 -8.16
CA LEU A 202 -10.18 -23.26 -8.72
C LEU A 202 -9.09 -22.80 -9.70
N LYS A 203 -9.37 -21.81 -10.56
CA LYS A 203 -8.36 -21.20 -11.45
C LYS A 203 -7.22 -20.58 -10.65
N ILE A 204 -7.53 -19.79 -9.61
CA ILE A 204 -6.54 -19.15 -8.74
C ILE A 204 -5.72 -20.21 -8.00
N LYS A 205 -6.37 -21.25 -7.45
CA LYS A 205 -5.69 -22.35 -6.76
C LYS A 205 -4.75 -23.13 -7.68
N LYS A 206 -5.19 -23.42 -8.91
CA LYS A 206 -4.34 -24.08 -9.92
C LYS A 206 -3.14 -23.21 -10.25
N TYR A 207 -3.36 -21.94 -10.57
CA TYR A 207 -2.31 -20.98 -10.89
C TYR A 207 -1.29 -20.82 -9.76
N PHE A 208 -1.77 -20.67 -8.51
CA PHE A 208 -0.94 -20.60 -7.32
C PHE A 208 -0.03 -21.81 -7.19
N LYS A 209 -0.58 -23.02 -7.30
CA LYS A 209 0.18 -24.27 -7.17
C LYS A 209 1.22 -24.44 -8.28
N GLU A 210 0.87 -24.09 -9.52
CA GLU A 210 1.77 -24.20 -10.67
C GLU A 210 2.94 -23.21 -10.62
N LYS A 211 2.71 -22.02 -10.05
CA LYS A 211 3.72 -20.95 -10.01
C LYS A 211 4.55 -20.93 -8.73
N LEU A 212 4.08 -21.55 -7.65
CA LEU A 212 4.82 -21.63 -6.40
C LEU A 212 6.11 -22.46 -6.64
N PRO A 213 7.31 -21.90 -6.42
CA PRO A 213 8.54 -22.65 -6.62
C PRO A 213 8.66 -23.79 -5.62
N GLU A 214 9.41 -24.84 -5.99
CA GLU A 214 9.90 -25.80 -5.02
C GLU A 214 10.95 -25.13 -4.11
N TYR A 215 10.82 -25.36 -2.80
CA TYR A 215 11.75 -24.85 -1.80
C TYR A 215 11.79 -25.77 -0.59
N ASN A 216 12.93 -25.77 0.11
CA ASN A 216 13.03 -26.31 1.46
C ASN A 216 13.04 -25.12 2.44
N TYR A 217 12.06 -25.09 3.33
CA TYR A 217 11.86 -23.96 4.24
C TYR A 217 13.08 -23.68 5.14
N LYS A 218 13.85 -24.72 5.51
CA LYS A 218 15.05 -24.58 6.36
C LYS A 218 16.16 -23.78 5.70
N ASP A 219 16.19 -23.77 4.37
CA ASP A 219 17.24 -23.10 3.60
C ASP A 219 16.92 -21.62 3.35
N LEU A 220 15.68 -21.19 3.63
CA LEU A 220 15.23 -19.82 3.38
C LEU A 220 15.68 -18.86 4.48
N GLY A 221 16.23 -17.71 4.08
CA GLY A 221 16.50 -16.57 4.95
C GLY A 221 15.31 -15.63 5.06
N PHE A 222 15.52 -14.45 5.64
CA PHE A 222 14.45 -13.46 5.84
C PHE A 222 13.79 -13.06 4.52
N ARG A 223 14.60 -12.73 3.49
CA ARG A 223 14.08 -12.21 2.22
C ARG A 223 13.12 -13.19 1.54
N GLU A 224 13.45 -14.47 1.47
CA GLU A 224 12.62 -15.49 0.81
C GLU A 224 11.37 -15.80 1.64
N ARG A 225 11.51 -15.94 2.97
CA ARG A 225 10.39 -16.16 3.89
C ARG A 225 9.37 -15.03 3.82
N LEU A 226 9.83 -13.78 3.77
CA LEU A 226 8.97 -12.61 3.65
C LEU A 226 8.09 -12.68 2.39
N TRP A 227 8.68 -13.02 1.25
CA TRP A 227 7.93 -13.14 -0.01
C TRP A 227 7.04 -14.37 -0.05
N LEU A 228 7.47 -15.49 0.56
CA LEU A 228 6.63 -16.67 0.74
C LEU A 228 5.35 -16.32 1.51
N TYR A 229 5.48 -15.59 2.62
CA TYR A 229 4.32 -15.18 3.42
C TYR A 229 3.41 -14.21 2.65
N LYS A 230 3.97 -13.26 1.90
CA LYS A 230 3.20 -12.36 1.03
C LYS A 230 2.42 -13.11 -0.05
N VAL A 231 3.05 -14.07 -0.72
CA VAL A 231 2.42 -14.93 -1.74
C VAL A 231 1.23 -15.68 -1.15
N HIS A 232 1.43 -16.33 -0.01
CA HIS A 232 0.35 -17.06 0.65
C HIS A 232 -0.76 -16.13 1.18
N LEU A 233 -0.41 -14.96 1.70
CA LEU A 233 -1.38 -13.95 2.13
C LEU A 233 -2.27 -13.50 0.98
N TRP A 234 -1.69 -13.16 -0.19
CA TRP A 234 -2.47 -12.77 -1.36
C TRP A 234 -3.35 -13.88 -1.89
N TYR A 235 -2.83 -15.12 -1.91
CA TYR A 235 -3.62 -16.29 -2.24
C TYR A 235 -4.82 -16.44 -1.31
N SER A 236 -4.60 -16.39 0.00
CA SER A 236 -5.66 -16.47 1.01
C SER A 236 -6.69 -15.36 0.87
N PHE A 237 -6.27 -14.11 0.62
CA PHE A 237 -7.20 -13.01 0.34
C PHE A 237 -8.05 -13.33 -0.87
N LEU A 238 -7.45 -13.71 -2.00
CA LEU A 238 -8.18 -13.99 -3.23
C LEU A 238 -9.28 -15.04 -3.05
N ILE A 239 -9.02 -16.10 -2.28
CA ILE A 239 -9.99 -17.17 -2.03
C ILE A 239 -10.85 -16.94 -0.78
N GLN A 240 -10.78 -15.76 -0.16
CA GLN A 240 -11.47 -15.40 1.08
C GLN A 240 -11.14 -16.31 2.29
N ASP A 241 -9.95 -16.93 2.32
CA ASP A 241 -9.47 -17.70 3.47
C ASP A 241 -8.88 -16.76 4.54
N PHE A 242 -9.74 -16.14 5.34
CA PHE A 242 -9.33 -15.17 6.37
C PHE A 242 -8.47 -15.78 7.48
N LEU A 243 -8.62 -17.08 7.77
CA LEU A 243 -7.74 -17.80 8.69
C LEU A 243 -6.32 -17.93 8.11
N GLY A 244 -6.23 -18.23 6.81
CA GLY A 244 -4.97 -18.15 6.07
C GLY A 244 -4.38 -16.75 6.07
N CYS A 245 -5.19 -15.71 5.86
CA CYS A 245 -4.73 -14.32 5.94
C CYS A 245 -4.12 -14.00 7.31
N TYR A 246 -4.81 -14.36 8.39
CA TYR A 246 -4.29 -14.21 9.75
C TYR A 246 -2.98 -14.98 9.95
N ARG A 247 -2.93 -16.26 9.57
CA ARG A 247 -1.73 -17.10 9.71
C ARG A 247 -0.50 -16.48 9.03
N TYR A 248 -0.64 -16.04 7.78
CA TYR A 248 0.52 -15.54 7.01
C TYR A 248 0.87 -14.09 7.32
N SER A 249 -0.09 -13.25 7.71
CA SER A 249 0.20 -11.90 8.23
C SER A 249 0.86 -11.94 9.62
N MET A 250 0.45 -12.87 10.50
CA MET A 250 1.14 -13.14 11.76
C MET A 250 2.58 -13.58 11.54
N LYS A 251 2.81 -14.58 10.67
CA LYS A 251 4.16 -15.03 10.32
C LYS A 251 5.02 -13.91 9.73
N TRP A 252 4.45 -13.03 8.92
CA TRP A 252 5.14 -11.84 8.41
C TRP A 252 5.53 -10.91 9.57
N LYS A 253 4.61 -10.58 10.49
CA LYS A 253 4.93 -9.77 11.67
C LYS A 253 6.01 -10.41 12.54
N GLU A 254 5.88 -11.69 12.86
CA GLU A 254 6.85 -12.46 13.66
C GLU A 254 8.24 -12.50 13.01
N LEU A 255 8.31 -12.57 11.68
CA LEU A 255 9.58 -12.52 10.96
C LEU A 255 10.33 -11.19 11.20
N PHE A 256 9.62 -10.07 11.35
CA PHE A 256 10.26 -8.81 11.73
C PHE A 256 10.63 -8.72 13.22
N ILE A 257 10.02 -9.54 14.08
CA ILE A 257 10.45 -9.68 15.47
C ILE A 257 11.75 -10.50 15.52
N GLU A 258 11.83 -11.60 14.76
CA GLU A 258 13.03 -12.44 14.61
C GLU A 258 14.21 -11.62 14.02
N TYR A 259 13.96 -10.80 12.99
CA TYR A 259 14.96 -9.97 12.33
C TYR A 259 14.73 -8.47 12.60
N ASN A 260 14.72 -8.09 13.89
CA ASN A 260 14.39 -6.72 14.31
C ASN A 260 15.27 -5.62 13.70
N HIS A 261 16.53 -5.94 13.37
CA HIS A 261 17.49 -5.00 12.77
C HIS A 261 17.12 -4.63 11.32
N LEU A 262 16.21 -5.38 10.70
CA LEU A 262 15.71 -5.11 9.35
C LEU A 262 14.48 -4.19 9.34
N ILE A 263 13.86 -3.89 10.49
CA ILE A 263 12.72 -2.96 10.58
C ILE A 263 13.08 -1.56 10.03
N PRO A 264 14.21 -0.93 10.43
CA PRO A 264 14.61 0.37 9.89
C PRO A 264 14.91 0.35 8.39
N ILE A 265 15.29 -0.81 7.86
CA ILE A 265 15.69 -1.01 6.45
C ILE A 265 14.47 -1.27 5.56
N HIS A 266 13.46 -1.97 6.09
CA HIS A 266 12.23 -2.30 5.38
C HIS A 266 10.95 -1.79 6.09
N PRO A 267 10.88 -0.50 6.48
CA PRO A 267 9.77 0.04 7.28
C PRO A 267 8.43 -0.08 6.54
N VAL A 268 8.43 0.08 5.22
CA VAL A 268 7.21 -0.12 4.39
C VAL A 268 6.66 -1.54 4.52
N SER A 269 7.53 -2.56 4.48
CA SER A 269 7.07 -3.96 4.60
C SER A 269 6.65 -4.27 6.03
N TYR A 270 7.32 -3.72 7.04
CA TYR A 270 6.91 -3.87 8.43
C TYR A 270 5.51 -3.31 8.67
N LEU A 271 5.25 -2.06 8.24
CA LEU A 271 3.95 -1.42 8.39
C LEU A 271 2.83 -2.14 7.63
N LYS A 272 3.12 -2.63 6.42
CA LYS A 272 2.17 -3.44 5.65
C LYS A 272 1.81 -4.75 6.35
N GLY A 273 2.79 -5.47 6.92
CA GLY A 273 2.53 -6.69 7.66
C GLY A 273 1.56 -6.48 8.82
N SER A 274 1.79 -5.43 9.61
CA SER A 274 0.88 -5.04 10.71
C SER A 274 -0.51 -4.63 10.20
N HIS A 275 -0.59 -3.90 9.08
CA HIS A 275 -1.86 -3.52 8.48
C HIS A 275 -2.68 -4.74 8.02
N TYR A 276 -2.07 -5.70 7.31
CA TYR A 276 -2.77 -6.90 6.86
C TYR A 276 -3.15 -7.84 8.01
N LEU A 277 -2.36 -7.85 9.09
CA LEU A 277 -2.76 -8.55 10.31
C LEU A 277 -4.02 -7.93 10.92
N LEU A 278 -4.06 -6.60 11.03
CA LEU A 278 -5.25 -5.89 11.49
C LEU A 278 -6.46 -6.14 10.58
N GLU A 279 -6.27 -6.09 9.26
CA GLU A 279 -7.33 -6.39 8.29
C GLU A 279 -7.85 -7.83 8.45
N SER A 280 -6.96 -8.81 8.67
CA SER A 280 -7.35 -10.20 8.95
C SER A 280 -8.14 -10.33 10.26
N LEU A 281 -7.70 -9.66 11.31
CA LEU A 281 -8.38 -9.63 12.61
C LEU A 281 -9.75 -8.95 12.54
N PHE A 282 -9.87 -7.92 11.72
CA PHE A 282 -11.15 -7.26 11.44
C PHE A 282 -12.14 -8.24 10.81
N TYR A 283 -11.72 -8.97 9.77
CA TYR A 283 -12.59 -9.96 9.11
C TYR A 283 -12.93 -11.19 9.96
N LEU A 284 -12.07 -11.53 10.92
CA LEU A 284 -12.32 -12.60 11.89
C LEU A 284 -13.05 -12.12 13.15
N ASN A 285 -13.39 -10.83 13.23
CA ASN A 285 -14.04 -10.19 14.37
C ASN A 285 -13.31 -10.37 15.73
N HIS A 286 -11.97 -10.49 15.72
CA HIS A 286 -11.15 -10.64 16.93
C HIS A 286 -10.77 -9.28 17.54
N THR A 287 -11.74 -8.61 18.16
CA THR A 287 -11.63 -7.20 18.61
C THR A 287 -10.51 -6.94 19.62
N ASP A 288 -10.36 -7.77 20.65
CA ASP A 288 -9.33 -7.57 21.67
C ASP A 288 -7.92 -7.62 21.09
N LEU A 289 -7.66 -8.63 20.24
CA LEU A 289 -6.37 -8.80 19.58
C LEU A 289 -6.14 -7.72 18.52
N PHE A 290 -7.20 -7.25 17.85
CA PHE A 290 -7.14 -6.12 16.94
C PHE A 290 -6.68 -4.85 17.67
N GLU A 291 -7.31 -4.52 18.81
CA GLU A 291 -6.98 -3.32 19.58
C GLU A 291 -5.54 -3.35 20.09
N GLN A 292 -5.09 -4.50 20.62
CA GLN A 292 -3.70 -4.70 21.03
C GLN A 292 -2.73 -4.51 19.86
N THR A 293 -3.05 -5.08 18.70
CA THR A 293 -2.20 -4.99 17.51
C THR A 293 -2.15 -3.56 16.96
N LEU A 294 -3.26 -2.82 17.01
CA LEU A 294 -3.32 -1.43 16.56
C LEU A 294 -2.47 -0.55 17.47
N LYS A 295 -2.56 -0.75 18.79
CA LYS A 295 -1.71 -0.05 19.76
C LYS A 295 -0.22 -0.34 19.51
N GLN A 296 0.15 -1.60 19.26
CA GLN A 296 1.52 -1.97 18.92
C GLN A 296 2.02 -1.28 17.64
N LEU A 297 1.17 -1.14 16.62
CA LEU A 297 1.51 -0.40 15.40
C LEU A 297 1.72 1.10 15.69
N GLU A 298 0.86 1.72 16.50
CA GLU A 298 1.01 3.11 16.90
C GLU A 298 2.27 3.36 17.75
N ASP A 299 2.58 2.46 18.67
CA ASP A 299 3.76 2.54 19.52
C ASP A 299 5.05 2.32 18.70
N ALA A 300 5.05 1.37 17.75
CA ALA A 300 6.19 1.15 16.86
C ALA A 300 6.48 2.39 16.00
N LEU A 301 5.44 3.11 15.56
CA LEU A 301 5.58 4.37 14.81
C LEU A 301 6.13 5.54 15.64
N ARG A 302 6.29 5.38 16.95
CA ARG A 302 6.99 6.35 17.83
C ARG A 302 8.47 6.00 18.01
N ASP A 303 8.91 4.81 17.57
CA ASP A 303 10.31 4.40 17.67
C ASP A 303 11.17 5.24 16.70
N PRO A 304 12.19 5.97 17.21
CA PRO A 304 13.07 6.77 16.37
C PRO A 304 13.87 5.96 15.34
N LYS A 305 13.93 4.62 15.50
CA LYS A 305 14.56 3.71 14.53
C LYS A 305 13.75 3.58 13.24
N ILE A 306 12.45 3.87 13.23
CA ILE A 306 11.66 3.86 12.00
C ILE A 306 11.90 5.19 11.25
N PRO A 307 12.39 5.17 9.99
CA PRO A 307 12.63 6.39 9.24
C PRO A 307 11.35 7.22 9.03
N HIS A 308 11.37 8.48 9.45
CA HIS A 308 10.26 9.42 9.26
C HIS A 308 10.40 10.25 7.99
N ASN A 309 10.44 9.58 6.83
CA ASN A 309 10.35 10.28 5.56
C ASN A 309 8.88 10.48 5.12
N ASP A 310 8.72 11.25 4.06
CA ASP A 310 7.42 11.62 3.49
C ASP A 310 6.56 10.39 3.09
N ASN A 311 7.19 9.35 2.54
CA ASN A 311 6.50 8.12 2.13
C ASN A 311 6.01 7.33 3.34
N ILE A 312 6.87 7.14 4.35
CA ILE A 312 6.48 6.45 5.60
C ILE A 312 5.37 7.22 6.32
N SER A 313 5.44 8.54 6.33
CA SER A 313 4.39 9.38 6.93
C SER A 313 3.03 9.20 6.26
N ALA A 314 2.99 9.13 4.92
CA ALA A 314 1.76 8.89 4.17
C ALA A 314 1.19 7.48 4.43
N LEU A 315 2.04 6.44 4.38
CA LEU A 315 1.63 5.06 4.66
C LEU A 315 1.16 4.86 6.10
N SER A 316 1.85 5.48 7.06
CA SER A 316 1.45 5.45 8.48
C SER A 316 0.07 6.06 8.68
N PHE A 317 -0.21 7.18 7.99
CA PHE A 317 -1.55 7.75 7.98
C PHE A 317 -2.59 6.76 7.43
N LEU A 318 -2.34 6.17 6.25
CA LEU A 318 -3.26 5.21 5.65
C LEU A 318 -3.59 4.07 6.61
N TYR A 319 -2.58 3.39 7.14
CA TYR A 319 -2.75 2.17 7.92
C TYR A 319 -3.30 2.41 9.31
N VAL A 320 -2.85 3.46 10.01
CA VAL A 320 -3.35 3.76 11.35
C VAL A 320 -4.80 4.23 11.29
N TYR A 321 -5.13 5.19 10.42
CA TYR A 321 -6.47 5.78 10.42
C TYR A 321 -7.52 4.85 9.80
N THR A 322 -7.15 4.02 8.82
CA THR A 322 -8.05 2.96 8.33
C THR A 322 -8.40 2.00 9.46
N ASN A 323 -7.41 1.58 10.25
CA ASN A 323 -7.64 0.64 11.34
C ASN A 323 -8.32 1.27 12.56
N LYS A 324 -8.18 2.58 12.79
CA LYS A 324 -8.99 3.31 13.79
C LYS A 324 -10.47 3.30 13.41
N LEU A 325 -10.79 3.51 12.13
CA LEU A 325 -12.18 3.40 11.66
C LEU A 325 -12.70 1.98 11.82
N ASN A 326 -11.89 0.97 11.47
CA ASN A 326 -12.25 -0.43 11.66
C ASN A 326 -12.54 -0.76 13.14
N LEU A 327 -11.72 -0.27 14.08
CA LEU A 327 -11.95 -0.49 15.51
C LEU A 327 -13.29 0.11 15.97
N ARG A 328 -13.62 1.32 15.50
CA ARG A 328 -14.93 1.94 15.79
C ARG A 328 -16.08 1.07 15.28
N PHE A 329 -15.96 0.51 14.07
CA PHE A 329 -16.96 -0.43 13.54
C PHE A 329 -17.09 -1.69 14.38
N MET A 330 -15.97 -2.30 14.78
CA MET A 330 -15.97 -3.51 15.62
C MET A 330 -16.61 -3.26 16.99
N LYS A 331 -16.45 -2.05 17.55
CA LYS A 331 -17.04 -1.65 18.84
C LYS A 331 -18.44 -1.05 18.74
N GLY A 332 -18.99 -0.87 17.54
CA GLY A 332 -20.26 -0.17 17.33
C GLY A 332 -20.23 1.31 17.75
N GLU A 333 -19.06 1.95 17.74
CA GLU A 333 -18.84 3.32 18.19
C GLU A 333 -18.97 4.32 17.02
N PHE A 334 -20.21 4.61 16.62
CA PHE A 334 -20.50 5.48 15.46
C PHE A 334 -20.55 6.99 15.79
N VAL A 335 -20.85 7.34 17.04
CA VAL A 335 -20.97 8.73 17.52
C VAL A 335 -19.59 9.26 17.95
N ASP A 336 -19.45 10.59 18.11
CA ASP A 336 -18.23 11.27 18.57
C ASP A 336 -17.00 11.00 17.68
N SER A 337 -17.23 10.96 16.36
CA SER A 337 -16.22 10.67 15.35
C SER A 337 -15.68 11.93 14.64
N GLU A 338 -16.21 13.11 14.97
CA GLU A 338 -15.94 14.39 14.31
C GLU A 338 -14.45 14.76 14.35
N GLU A 339 -13.78 14.59 15.49
CA GLU A 339 -12.36 14.89 15.62
C GLU A 339 -11.51 13.93 14.76
N LEU A 340 -11.87 12.64 14.73
CA LEU A 340 -11.19 11.64 13.92
C LEU A 340 -11.36 11.97 12.42
N ILE A 341 -12.58 12.27 12.00
CA ILE A 341 -12.92 12.62 10.61
C ILE A 341 -12.20 13.90 10.19
N LYS A 342 -12.17 14.93 11.05
CA LYS A 342 -11.41 16.16 10.80
C LYS A 342 -9.93 15.87 10.56
N LYS A 343 -9.30 15.09 11.44
CA LYS A 343 -7.88 14.69 11.29
C LYS A 343 -7.64 13.90 10.01
N ILE A 344 -8.57 13.04 9.60
CA ILE A 344 -8.47 12.28 8.34
C ILE A 344 -8.49 13.24 7.15
N ASN A 345 -9.47 14.15 7.08
CA ASN A 345 -9.57 15.11 5.97
C ASN A 345 -8.35 16.04 5.87
N GLU A 346 -7.84 16.53 7.00
CA GLU A 346 -6.60 17.33 7.03
C GLU A 346 -5.39 16.54 6.49
N LYS A 347 -5.28 15.25 6.84
CA LYS A 347 -4.20 14.39 6.35
C LYS A 347 -4.36 13.98 4.88
N ILE A 348 -5.59 13.77 4.40
CA ILE A 348 -5.88 13.57 2.97
C ILE A 348 -5.36 14.77 2.17
N LEU A 349 -5.67 15.99 2.61
CA LEU A 349 -5.17 17.21 1.96
C LEU A 349 -3.63 17.32 2.06
N LYS A 350 -3.05 17.03 3.23
CA LYS A 350 -1.59 17.09 3.43
C LYS A 350 -0.82 16.12 2.52
N PHE A 351 -1.35 14.92 2.31
CA PHE A 351 -0.69 13.86 1.54
C PHE A 351 -1.26 13.70 0.13
N GLN A 352 -2.05 14.67 -0.34
CA GLN A 352 -2.60 14.68 -1.69
C GLN A 352 -1.46 14.58 -2.72
N GLY A 353 -1.58 13.64 -3.66
CA GLY A 353 -0.56 13.35 -4.69
C GLY A 353 0.53 12.35 -4.25
N ARG A 354 0.56 11.92 -2.98
CA ARG A 354 1.41 10.81 -2.48
C ARG A 354 0.62 9.56 -2.15
N ILE A 355 -0.70 9.71 -2.05
CA ILE A 355 -1.66 8.65 -1.82
C ILE A 355 -2.51 8.57 -3.08
N ASP A 356 -2.72 7.35 -3.58
CA ASP A 356 -3.61 7.14 -4.71
C ASP A 356 -5.07 7.42 -4.31
N GLU A 357 -5.83 7.79 -5.32
CA GLU A 357 -7.23 8.20 -5.16
C GLU A 357 -8.12 7.08 -4.61
N HIS A 358 -7.76 5.83 -4.89
CA HIS A 358 -8.49 4.67 -4.40
C HIS A 358 -8.49 4.59 -2.87
N HIS A 359 -7.35 4.77 -2.21
CA HIS A 359 -7.31 4.80 -0.74
C HIS A 359 -8.12 5.96 -0.15
N ILE A 360 -8.14 7.13 -0.81
CA ILE A 360 -8.95 8.28 -0.38
C ILE A 360 -10.44 7.92 -0.43
N MET A 361 -10.88 7.21 -1.47
CA MET A 361 -12.27 6.77 -1.60
C MET A 361 -12.67 5.73 -0.56
N VAL A 362 -11.77 4.82 -0.19
CA VAL A 362 -11.99 3.90 0.93
C VAL A 362 -12.21 4.67 2.24
N PHE A 363 -11.44 5.74 2.47
CA PHE A 363 -11.71 6.64 3.62
C PHE A 363 -13.08 7.29 3.54
N TYR A 364 -13.45 7.87 2.39
CA TYR A 364 -14.77 8.50 2.24
C TYR A 364 -15.90 7.51 2.44
N TYR A 365 -15.74 6.27 1.98
CA TYR A 365 -16.74 5.22 2.15
C TYR A 365 -16.88 4.85 3.63
N LYS A 366 -15.77 4.62 4.33
CA LYS A 366 -15.79 4.33 5.78
C LYS A 366 -16.37 5.51 6.59
N ILE A 367 -16.06 6.75 6.22
CA ILE A 367 -16.66 7.93 6.86
C ILE A 367 -18.17 7.99 6.60
N ALA A 368 -18.62 7.66 5.39
CA ALA A 368 -20.05 7.57 5.10
C ALA A 368 -20.74 6.48 5.94
N CYS A 369 -20.13 5.30 6.08
CA CYS A 369 -20.64 4.24 6.96
C CYS A 369 -20.70 4.68 8.42
N LEU A 370 -19.73 5.46 8.91
CA LEU A 370 -19.79 6.03 10.26
C LEU A 370 -20.99 6.96 10.44
N TYR A 371 -21.18 7.93 9.53
CA TYR A 371 -22.32 8.85 9.60
C TYR A 371 -23.66 8.13 9.46
N PHE A 372 -23.73 7.13 8.58
CA PHE A 372 -24.90 6.29 8.43
C PHE A 372 -25.24 5.55 9.72
N GLY A 373 -24.26 4.88 10.35
CA GLY A 373 -24.45 4.20 11.63
C GLY A 373 -24.77 5.14 12.80
N ALA A 374 -24.41 6.43 12.70
CA ALA A 374 -24.77 7.47 13.66
C ALA A 374 -26.15 8.10 13.40
N GLY A 375 -26.83 7.74 12.30
CA GLY A 375 -28.10 8.34 11.89
C GLY A 375 -27.98 9.68 11.16
N ASP A 376 -26.77 10.18 10.91
CA ASP A 376 -26.54 11.40 10.11
C ASP A 376 -26.52 11.08 8.60
N ASN A 377 -27.69 10.73 8.08
CA ASN A 377 -27.86 10.30 6.69
C ASN A 377 -27.46 11.38 5.68
N LYS A 378 -27.63 12.66 6.03
CA LYS A 378 -27.26 13.79 5.16
C LYS A 378 -25.75 13.86 4.95
N LYS A 379 -24.94 13.74 6.01
CA LYS A 379 -23.48 13.70 5.86
C LYS A 379 -23.00 12.41 5.21
N SER A 380 -23.66 11.28 5.47
CA SER A 380 -23.37 10.03 4.76
C SER A 380 -23.48 10.22 3.23
N ILE A 381 -24.58 10.81 2.77
CA ILE A 381 -24.81 11.15 1.36
C ILE A 381 -23.72 12.09 0.82
N GLU A 382 -23.30 13.11 1.59
CA GLU A 382 -22.24 14.03 1.17
C GLU A 382 -20.93 13.30 0.85
N TYR A 383 -20.50 12.37 1.71
CA TYR A 383 -19.29 11.60 1.49
C TYR A 383 -19.43 10.58 0.36
N LEU A 384 -20.59 9.95 0.21
CA LEU A 384 -20.86 9.01 -0.88
C LEU A 384 -20.83 9.71 -2.25
N LYS A 385 -21.32 10.94 -2.34
CA LYS A 385 -21.22 11.76 -3.56
C LYS A 385 -19.77 12.00 -3.99
N LYS A 386 -18.82 12.11 -3.05
CA LYS A 386 -17.37 12.25 -3.38
C LYS A 386 -16.83 11.02 -4.11
N ILE A 387 -17.42 9.85 -3.89
CA ILE A 387 -17.07 8.60 -4.58
C ILE A 387 -17.83 8.50 -5.91
N ILE A 388 -19.16 8.66 -5.87
CA ILE A 388 -20.06 8.43 -7.01
C ILE A 388 -19.80 9.40 -8.16
N ASN A 389 -19.45 10.65 -7.86
CA ASN A 389 -19.20 11.68 -8.88
C ASN A 389 -17.79 11.62 -9.47
N ASN A 390 -16.92 10.76 -8.94
CA ASN A 390 -15.56 10.68 -9.40
C ASN A 390 -15.47 9.82 -10.67
N LYS A 391 -14.89 10.40 -11.73
CA LYS A 391 -14.80 9.79 -13.06
C LYS A 391 -13.48 9.04 -13.31
N SER A 392 -12.50 9.15 -12.41
CA SER A 392 -11.18 8.51 -12.58
C SER A 392 -11.17 7.01 -12.27
N LEU A 393 -12.27 6.48 -11.73
CA LEU A 393 -12.32 5.17 -11.11
C LEU A 393 -12.65 4.10 -12.15
N GLU A 394 -11.63 3.63 -12.86
CA GLU A 394 -11.71 2.38 -13.64
C GLU A 394 -11.34 1.16 -12.79
N MET A 395 -10.57 1.33 -11.70
CA MET A 395 -9.88 0.23 -11.01
C MET A 395 -10.65 -0.50 -9.89
N ARG A 396 -11.72 0.06 -9.29
CA ARG A 396 -12.49 -0.67 -8.27
C ARG A 396 -14.01 -0.50 -8.36
N GLN A 397 -14.58 -1.37 -9.17
CA GLN A 397 -16.00 -1.45 -9.50
C GLN A 397 -16.90 -1.76 -8.28
N ASP A 398 -16.44 -2.60 -7.37
CA ASP A 398 -17.15 -3.01 -6.15
C ASP A 398 -17.41 -1.84 -5.18
N LEU A 399 -16.41 -0.99 -4.91
CA LEU A 399 -16.54 0.15 -4.01
C LEU A 399 -17.60 1.13 -4.53
N MET A 400 -17.64 1.38 -5.84
CA MET A 400 -18.68 2.20 -6.45
C MET A 400 -20.07 1.56 -6.36
N CYS A 401 -20.16 0.24 -6.53
CA CYS A 401 -21.40 -0.51 -6.35
C CYS A 401 -21.94 -0.31 -4.91
N PHE A 402 -21.14 -0.62 -3.90
CA PHE A 402 -21.55 -0.49 -2.50
C PHE A 402 -21.78 0.96 -2.07
N ALA A 403 -21.02 1.93 -2.61
CA ALA A 403 -21.28 3.35 -2.37
C ALA A 403 -22.64 3.79 -2.91
N ARG A 404 -23.03 3.33 -4.10
CA ARG A 404 -24.36 3.66 -4.67
C ARG A 404 -25.51 2.99 -3.92
N ILE A 405 -25.32 1.73 -3.51
CA ILE A 405 -26.31 1.01 -2.69
C ILE A 405 -26.49 1.73 -1.34
N LEU A 406 -25.40 2.01 -0.62
CA LEU A 406 -25.49 2.76 0.65
C LEU A 406 -26.08 4.15 0.45
N ASN A 407 -25.79 4.81 -0.68
CA ASN A 407 -26.34 6.12 -0.98
C ASN A 407 -27.86 6.06 -1.19
N LEU A 408 -28.38 5.02 -1.83
CA LEU A 408 -29.82 4.78 -1.94
C LEU A 408 -30.47 4.61 -0.58
N VAL A 409 -29.90 3.75 0.25
CA VAL A 409 -30.40 3.49 1.61
C VAL A 409 -30.38 4.77 2.45
N ALA A 410 -29.30 5.54 2.40
CA ALA A 410 -29.20 6.81 3.13
C ALA A 410 -30.21 7.87 2.64
N HIS A 411 -30.55 7.91 1.35
CA HIS A 411 -31.60 8.83 0.86
C HIS A 411 -32.99 8.43 1.37
N TYR A 412 -33.26 7.13 1.39
CA TYR A 412 -34.51 6.60 1.94
C TYR A 412 -34.65 6.95 3.44
N GLU A 413 -33.62 6.66 4.24
CA GLU A 413 -33.58 6.96 5.68
C GLU A 413 -33.62 8.47 5.99
N ALA A 414 -33.23 9.33 5.03
CA ALA A 414 -33.31 10.78 5.17
C ALA A 414 -34.68 11.37 4.78
N GLY A 415 -35.62 10.55 4.26
CA GLY A 415 -36.90 11.03 3.70
C GLY A 415 -36.73 11.93 2.47
N LEU A 416 -35.66 11.74 1.69
CA LEU A 416 -35.33 12.56 0.50
C LEU A 416 -35.95 11.96 -0.77
N ASP A 417 -37.28 11.80 -0.77
CA ASP A 417 -38.01 11.00 -1.76
C ASP A 417 -37.94 11.55 -3.19
N TYR A 418 -37.84 12.87 -3.35
CA TYR A 418 -37.90 13.54 -4.67
C TYR A 418 -36.83 13.08 -5.67
N HIS A 419 -35.70 12.55 -5.18
CA HIS A 419 -34.60 12.09 -6.03
C HIS A 419 -34.44 10.56 -6.09
N LEU A 420 -35.25 9.81 -5.33
CA LEU A 420 -35.04 8.38 -5.12
C LEU A 420 -35.21 7.57 -6.41
N ASP A 421 -36.27 7.83 -7.18
CA ASP A 421 -36.53 7.15 -8.46
C ASP A 421 -35.40 7.31 -9.48
N SER A 422 -34.90 8.54 -9.62
CA SER A 422 -33.78 8.85 -10.52
C SER A 422 -32.51 8.13 -10.06
N LEU A 423 -32.27 8.12 -8.74
CA LEU A 423 -31.12 7.47 -8.14
C LEU A 423 -31.17 5.94 -8.30
N ILE A 424 -32.35 5.31 -8.14
CA ILE A 424 -32.58 3.87 -8.35
C ILE A 424 -32.26 3.51 -9.80
N LYS A 425 -32.85 4.25 -10.77
CA LYS A 425 -32.62 4.01 -12.20
C LYS A 425 -31.14 4.16 -12.57
N SER A 426 -30.47 5.19 -12.06
CA SER A 426 -29.05 5.42 -12.34
C SER A 426 -28.15 4.33 -11.75
N THR A 427 -28.46 3.86 -10.54
CA THR A 427 -27.72 2.79 -9.85
C THR A 427 -27.94 1.46 -10.55
N TYR A 428 -29.17 1.12 -10.91
CA TYR A 428 -29.49 -0.08 -11.67
C TYR A 428 -28.73 -0.14 -13.01
N LYS A 429 -28.76 0.95 -13.78
CA LYS A 429 -28.04 1.05 -15.06
C LYS A 429 -26.53 0.88 -14.89
N PHE A 430 -25.97 1.39 -13.79
CA PHE A 430 -24.55 1.24 -13.46
C PHE A 430 -24.19 -0.21 -13.15
N LEU A 431 -24.98 -0.88 -12.29
CA LEU A 431 -24.73 -2.26 -11.86
C LEU A 431 -24.82 -3.27 -13.02
N ILE A 432 -25.78 -3.10 -13.93
CA ILE A 432 -25.86 -3.94 -15.15
C ILE A 432 -24.63 -3.75 -16.03
N LYS A 433 -24.17 -2.51 -16.23
CA LYS A 433 -23.06 -2.20 -17.13
C LYS A 433 -21.74 -2.88 -16.70
N MET A 434 -21.62 -3.20 -15.41
CA MET A 434 -20.36 -3.67 -14.83
C MET A 434 -20.22 -5.19 -14.79
N ASP A 435 -21.25 -5.94 -15.20
CA ASP A 435 -21.26 -7.41 -15.13
C ASP A 435 -20.90 -7.94 -13.72
N ASP A 436 -21.25 -7.15 -12.69
CA ASP A 436 -20.92 -7.37 -11.27
C ASP A 436 -22.21 -7.63 -10.45
N MET A 437 -23.25 -8.15 -11.12
CA MET A 437 -24.53 -8.49 -10.51
C MET A 437 -24.46 -9.86 -9.85
N HIS A 438 -24.05 -9.89 -8.58
CA HIS A 438 -24.08 -11.11 -7.76
C HIS A 438 -25.37 -11.22 -6.99
N ALA A 439 -25.59 -12.37 -6.33
CA ALA A 439 -26.89 -12.69 -5.76
C ALA A 439 -27.35 -11.62 -4.77
N VAL A 440 -26.45 -11.12 -3.91
CA VAL A 440 -26.78 -10.05 -2.96
C VAL A 440 -27.16 -8.74 -3.67
N GLN A 441 -26.40 -8.31 -4.70
CA GLN A 441 -26.72 -7.08 -5.45
C GLN A 441 -28.04 -7.21 -6.21
N VAL A 442 -28.31 -8.37 -6.80
CA VAL A 442 -29.56 -8.64 -7.53
C VAL A 442 -30.76 -8.51 -6.58
N GLU A 443 -30.69 -9.11 -5.40
CA GLU A 443 -31.76 -9.02 -4.42
C GLU A 443 -31.92 -7.59 -3.86
N MET A 444 -30.80 -6.89 -3.62
CA MET A 444 -30.82 -5.47 -3.24
C MET A 444 -31.50 -4.59 -4.32
N ILE A 445 -31.17 -4.81 -5.59
CA ILE A 445 -31.79 -4.08 -6.70
C ILE A 445 -33.29 -4.38 -6.79
N LYS A 446 -33.69 -5.66 -6.71
CA LYS A 446 -35.09 -6.08 -6.79
C LYS A 446 -35.89 -5.40 -5.68
N PHE A 447 -35.35 -5.40 -4.46
CA PHE A 447 -35.92 -4.71 -3.32
C PHE A 447 -36.05 -3.20 -3.58
N LEU A 448 -34.96 -2.54 -3.99
CA LEU A 448 -34.94 -1.10 -4.24
C LEU A 448 -35.89 -0.68 -5.38
N ARG A 449 -36.10 -1.53 -6.39
CA ARG A 449 -37.08 -1.29 -7.46
C ARG A 449 -38.52 -1.37 -6.99
N LYS A 450 -38.80 -2.19 -5.99
CA LYS A 450 -40.14 -2.36 -5.42
C LYS A 450 -40.48 -1.26 -4.42
N LEU A 451 -39.47 -0.69 -3.77
CA LEU A 451 -39.59 0.32 -2.71
C LEU A 451 -40.58 1.48 -3.01
N PRO A 452 -40.60 2.10 -4.21
CA PRO A 452 -41.52 3.20 -4.50
C PRO A 452 -43.00 2.81 -4.47
N ASP A 453 -43.30 1.54 -4.72
CA ASP A 453 -44.67 0.99 -4.79
C ASP A 453 -45.12 0.38 -3.45
N VAL A 454 -44.26 0.38 -2.42
CA VAL A 454 -44.52 -0.23 -1.11
C VAL A 454 -45.13 0.78 -0.16
N SER A 455 -46.29 0.44 0.42
CA SER A 455 -46.92 1.25 1.46
C SER A 455 -46.03 1.37 2.71
N PRO A 456 -45.99 2.52 3.41
CA PRO A 456 -45.28 2.64 4.68
C PRO A 456 -45.68 1.60 5.73
N LEU A 457 -46.90 1.07 5.66
CA LEU A 457 -47.38 0.01 6.55
C LEU A 457 -46.79 -1.38 6.22
N GLU A 458 -46.35 -1.59 4.98
CA GLU A 458 -45.86 -2.88 4.46
C GLU A 458 -44.33 -2.93 4.41
N ILE A 459 -43.64 -1.80 4.60
CA ILE A 459 -42.18 -1.71 4.44
C ILE A 459 -41.42 -2.66 5.37
N LYS A 460 -41.89 -2.82 6.62
CA LYS A 460 -41.27 -3.76 7.57
C LYS A 460 -41.33 -5.19 7.08
N ASP A 461 -42.41 -5.58 6.40
CA ASP A 461 -42.52 -6.92 5.83
C ASP A 461 -41.59 -7.10 4.63
N GLU A 462 -41.36 -6.05 3.84
CA GLU A 462 -40.38 -6.08 2.77
C GLU A 462 -38.94 -6.14 3.31
N PHE A 463 -38.62 -5.43 4.40
CA PHE A 463 -37.34 -5.58 5.10
C PHE A 463 -37.14 -7.00 5.64
N ARG A 464 -38.17 -7.61 6.25
CA ARG A 464 -38.11 -9.02 6.70
C ARG A 464 -37.84 -9.98 5.55
N LYS A 465 -38.50 -9.79 4.39
CA LYS A 465 -38.28 -10.60 3.18
C LYS A 465 -36.86 -10.45 2.65
N LEU A 466 -36.34 -9.22 2.58
CA LEU A 466 -34.97 -8.97 2.14
C LEU A 466 -33.97 -9.58 3.11
N HIS A 467 -34.14 -9.37 4.42
CA HIS A 467 -33.28 -9.94 5.46
C HIS A 467 -33.22 -11.47 5.37
N ALA A 468 -34.37 -12.14 5.33
CA ALA A 468 -34.44 -13.59 5.20
C ALA A 468 -33.79 -14.12 3.90
N THR A 469 -33.77 -13.31 2.85
CA THR A 469 -33.12 -13.64 1.58
C THR A 469 -31.60 -13.45 1.68
N LEU A 470 -31.15 -12.30 2.18
CA LEU A 470 -29.72 -11.97 2.30
C LEU A 470 -29.00 -12.84 3.33
N LYS A 471 -29.67 -13.21 4.43
CA LYS A 471 -29.11 -14.06 5.49
C LYS A 471 -28.65 -15.42 4.97
N LYS A 472 -29.27 -15.96 3.91
CA LYS A 472 -28.84 -17.21 3.25
C LYS A 472 -27.45 -17.11 2.61
N PHE A 473 -26.99 -15.90 2.32
CA PHE A 473 -25.70 -15.63 1.69
C PHE A 473 -24.60 -15.27 2.70
N GLU A 474 -24.93 -15.13 3.99
CA GLU A 474 -24.00 -14.73 5.05
C GLU A 474 -22.80 -15.68 5.16
N ASP A 475 -23.07 -16.99 5.15
CA ASP A 475 -22.04 -18.04 5.18
C ASP A 475 -21.63 -18.54 3.79
N HIS A 476 -22.18 -17.95 2.72
CA HIS A 476 -21.87 -18.41 1.37
C HIS A 476 -20.44 -18.03 1.00
N PRO A 477 -19.61 -18.99 0.51
CA PRO A 477 -18.17 -18.81 0.35
C PRO A 477 -17.77 -17.65 -0.58
N TYR A 478 -18.66 -17.25 -1.49
CA TYR A 478 -18.39 -16.18 -2.48
C TYR A 478 -19.28 -14.94 -2.33
N GLU A 479 -20.47 -15.09 -1.74
CA GLU A 479 -21.46 -13.99 -1.66
C GLU A 479 -21.31 -13.20 -0.35
N ARG A 480 -20.68 -13.82 0.67
CA ARG A 480 -20.42 -13.17 1.96
C ARG A 480 -19.61 -11.88 1.88
N ARG A 481 -18.88 -11.67 0.77
CA ARG A 481 -18.11 -10.44 0.52
C ARG A 481 -18.97 -9.17 0.57
N ALA A 482 -20.26 -9.27 0.24
CA ALA A 482 -21.15 -8.12 0.26
C ALA A 482 -21.29 -7.54 1.68
N PHE A 483 -21.24 -8.41 2.69
CA PHE A 483 -21.33 -8.03 4.10
C PHE A 483 -20.01 -7.48 4.64
N LEU A 484 -18.87 -7.67 3.94
CA LEU A 484 -17.58 -7.09 4.32
C LEU A 484 -17.51 -5.57 4.09
N TYR A 485 -18.32 -5.06 3.15
CA TYR A 485 -18.36 -3.64 2.79
C TYR A 485 -19.42 -2.89 3.60
N LEU A 486 -20.58 -3.50 3.82
CA LEU A 486 -21.70 -2.93 4.55
C LEU A 486 -22.41 -4.04 5.33
N ASP A 487 -22.54 -3.89 6.64
CA ASP A 487 -23.37 -4.78 7.45
C ASP A 487 -24.86 -4.47 7.25
N ILE A 488 -25.35 -4.84 6.07
CA ILE A 488 -26.72 -4.60 5.65
C ILE A 488 -27.72 -5.45 6.44
N LEU A 489 -27.28 -6.57 7.01
CA LEU A 489 -28.12 -7.42 7.85
C LEU A 489 -28.43 -6.72 9.18
N SER A 490 -27.43 -6.15 9.85
CA SER A 490 -27.65 -5.38 11.07
C SER A 490 -28.47 -4.10 10.84
N TRP A 491 -28.34 -3.47 9.66
CA TRP A 491 -29.22 -2.36 9.28
C TRP A 491 -30.68 -2.79 9.07
N LEU A 492 -30.90 -3.94 8.41
CA LEU A 492 -32.25 -4.48 8.22
C LEU A 492 -32.89 -4.84 9.56
N GLU A 493 -32.14 -5.50 10.45
CA GLU A 493 -32.61 -5.85 11.80
C GLU A 493 -33.00 -4.61 12.60
N SER A 494 -32.16 -3.57 12.58
CA SER A 494 -32.45 -2.27 13.21
C SER A 494 -33.78 -1.67 12.75
N ASN A 495 -34.05 -1.71 11.44
CA ASN A 495 -35.30 -1.22 10.87
C ASN A 495 -36.51 -2.11 11.18
N ILE A 496 -36.31 -3.43 11.27
CA ILE A 496 -37.37 -4.38 11.60
C ILE A 496 -37.77 -4.27 13.08
N GLU A 497 -36.78 -4.08 13.96
CA GLU A 497 -36.95 -4.01 15.42
C GLU A 497 -37.23 -2.59 15.95
N GLU A 498 -37.08 -1.56 15.11
CA GLU A 498 -37.17 -0.14 15.50
C GLU A 498 -36.17 0.25 16.59
N ARG A 499 -34.96 -0.31 16.50
CA ARG A 499 -33.88 -0.06 17.45
C ARG A 499 -32.67 0.52 16.73
N PRO A 500 -31.86 1.39 17.35
CA PRO A 500 -30.66 1.91 16.72
C PRO A 500 -29.71 0.79 16.26
N VAL A 501 -29.14 0.91 15.05
CA VAL A 501 -28.16 -0.05 14.50
C VAL A 501 -27.02 -0.35 15.50
N LYS A 502 -26.62 0.65 16.28
CA LYS A 502 -25.62 0.51 17.36
C LYS A 502 -25.99 -0.56 18.38
N GLU A 503 -27.26 -0.67 18.77
CA GLU A 503 -27.71 -1.64 19.77
C GLU A 503 -27.64 -3.06 19.20
N ILE A 504 -28.12 -3.26 17.98
CA ILE A 504 -28.06 -4.55 17.27
C ILE A 504 -26.62 -5.04 17.15
N LEU A 505 -25.71 -4.16 16.71
CA LEU A 505 -24.28 -4.49 16.59
C LEU A 505 -23.64 -4.80 17.95
N SER A 506 -24.04 -4.09 19.01
CA SER A 506 -23.55 -4.35 20.37
C SER A 506 -24.02 -5.70 20.92
N GLU A 507 -25.23 -6.14 20.57
CA GLU A 507 -25.78 -7.44 20.95
C GLU A 507 -25.07 -8.58 20.21
N LYS A 508 -24.95 -8.47 18.88
CA LYS A 508 -24.17 -9.43 18.07
C LYS A 508 -22.74 -9.57 18.57
N PHE A 509 -22.12 -8.46 18.96
CA PHE A 509 -20.77 -8.47 19.55
C PHE A 509 -20.71 -9.29 20.85
N LYS A 510 -21.69 -9.12 21.76
CA LYS A 510 -21.75 -9.89 23.01
C LYS A 510 -22.01 -11.37 22.78
N GLU A 511 -22.78 -11.73 21.76
CA GLU A 511 -23.04 -13.12 21.38
C GLU A 511 -21.83 -13.79 20.76
N LEU A 512 -21.07 -13.09 19.90
CA LEU A 512 -19.84 -13.59 19.27
C LEU A 512 -18.64 -13.65 20.23
N SER A 513 -18.70 -12.90 21.33
CA SER A 513 -17.66 -12.89 22.38
C SER A 513 -17.91 -13.91 23.51
N ARG A 514 -19.01 -14.66 23.44
CA ARG A 514 -19.32 -15.80 24.30
C ARG A 514 -18.85 -17.10 23.66
#